data_AF-A0A382AQ57-F1
#
_entry.id   AF-A0A382AQ57-F1
#
_cell.length_a   1.000
_cell.length_b   1.000
_cell.length_c   1.000
_cell.angle_alpha   90.00
_cell.angle_beta   90.00
_cell.angle_gamma   90.00
#
_symmetry.space_group_name_H-M   'P 1'
#
loop_
_entity.id
_entity.type
_entity.pdbx_description
1 polymer ?
#
loop_
_entity_poly.entity_id
_entity_poly.type
_entity_poly.pdbx_seq_one_letter_code
_entity_poly.pdbx_strand_id
1 'polypeptide(L)'
;MGENAQMGEGLHEIDDESPEGLYAFLAEREWGDGLPVVAPTQERVGAMLAGLDPDEVLAVLPPRGGSATRRAVAVNAVMAGCPPEVFPVVATAVRALGQQRLNLRGVNATTHPVAPLVIVHGDA
;
A
#
# COMPACT_ATOMS: atom_id res chain seq x y z
N MET A 1 20.40 14.89 -5.21
CA MET A 1 19.94 14.89 -3.81
C MET A 1 18.60 15.59 -3.84
N GLY A 2 17.56 14.85 -4.25
CA GLY A 2 16.25 15.43 -4.50
C GLY A 2 15.60 15.80 -3.18
N GLU A 3 15.07 17.01 -3.11
CA GLU A 3 14.24 17.47 -2.00
C GLU A 3 13.18 16.39 -1.73
N ASN A 4 13.17 15.86 -0.52
CA ASN A 4 12.05 15.04 -0.06
C ASN A 4 10.84 15.97 -0.11
N ALA A 5 10.02 15.82 -1.15
CA ALA A 5 8.69 16.42 -1.20
C ALA A 5 8.05 16.13 0.15
N GLN A 6 7.70 17.19 0.87
CA GLN A 6 6.92 17.10 2.09
C GLN A 6 5.64 16.35 1.73
N MET A 7 5.59 15.05 2.01
CA MET A 7 4.36 14.28 2.00
C MET A 7 3.48 14.96 3.04
N GLY A 8 2.47 15.70 2.57
CA GLY A 8 1.65 16.56 3.42
C GLY A 8 1.11 15.77 4.59
N GLU A 9 1.47 16.19 5.80
CA GLU A 9 0.82 15.69 7.02
C GLU A 9 -0.57 16.29 7.08
N GLY A 10 -1.59 15.54 6.67
CA GLY A 10 -2.98 15.97 6.83
C GLY A 10 -4.00 15.05 6.16
N LEU A 11 -5.19 14.94 6.78
CA LEU A 11 -6.38 14.53 6.04
C LEU A 11 -6.70 15.61 5.01
N HIS A 12 -7.09 15.19 3.81
CA HIS A 12 -7.64 16.08 2.79
C HIS A 12 -9.16 15.89 2.76
N GLU A 13 -9.90 16.98 2.92
CA GLU A 13 -11.32 17.01 2.61
C GLU A 13 -11.49 17.17 1.09
N ILE A 14 -12.39 16.38 0.51
CA ILE A 14 -12.72 16.40 -0.91
C ILE A 14 -14.22 16.65 -1.01
N ASP A 15 -14.61 17.69 -1.74
CA ASP A 15 -16.03 18.10 -1.84
C ASP A 15 -16.87 17.07 -2.61
N ASP A 16 -16.27 16.44 -3.64
CA ASP A 16 -16.89 15.39 -4.44
C ASP A 16 -16.32 14.02 -4.04
N GLU A 17 -17.08 13.28 -3.23
CA GLU A 17 -16.71 11.94 -2.75
C GLU A 17 -16.91 10.83 -3.80
N SER A 18 -17.33 11.16 -5.01
CA SER A 18 -17.40 10.20 -6.11
C SER A 18 -16.00 9.68 -6.49
N PRO A 19 -15.90 8.49 -7.11
CA PRO A 19 -14.64 8.02 -7.67
C PRO A 19 -13.99 9.04 -8.61
N GLU A 20 -14.79 9.67 -9.48
CA GLU A 20 -14.33 10.68 -10.44
C GLU A 20 -13.78 11.92 -9.74
N GLY A 21 -14.46 12.40 -8.69
CA GLY A 21 -14.00 13.53 -7.87
C GLY A 21 -12.65 13.25 -7.20
N LEU A 22 -12.49 12.06 -6.62
CA LEU A 22 -11.21 11.61 -6.06
C LEU A 22 -10.11 11.54 -7.14
N TYR A 23 -10.42 10.98 -8.32
CA TYR A 23 -9.44 10.84 -9.40
C TYR A 23 -8.99 12.22 -9.92
N ALA A 24 -9.91 13.16 -10.09
CA ALA A 24 -9.59 14.53 -10.47
C ALA A 24 -8.69 15.20 -9.42
N PHE A 25 -9.05 15.09 -8.13
CA PHE A 25 -8.27 15.66 -7.03
C PHE A 25 -6.82 15.17 -7.01
N LEU A 26 -6.61 13.87 -7.22
CA LEU A 26 -5.29 13.25 -7.27
C LEU A 26 -4.53 13.60 -8.55
N ALA A 27 -5.20 13.61 -9.70
CA ALA A 27 -4.59 13.95 -10.98
C ALA A 27 -4.09 15.40 -11.02
N GLU A 28 -4.85 16.35 -10.46
CA GLU A 28 -4.44 17.76 -10.32
C GLU A 28 -3.13 17.94 -9.53
N ARG A 29 -2.83 16.99 -8.65
CA ARG A 29 -1.63 16.97 -7.80
C ARG A 29 -0.53 16.06 -8.32
N GLU A 30 -0.75 15.42 -9.46
CA GLU A 30 0.15 14.41 -10.03
C GLU A 30 0.43 13.26 -9.04
N TRP A 31 -0.59 12.89 -8.24
CA TRP A 31 -0.50 11.82 -7.25
C TRP A 31 -1.08 10.52 -7.79
N GLY A 32 -0.36 9.42 -7.52
CA GLY A 32 -0.74 8.07 -7.94
C GLY A 32 0.05 7.59 -9.14
N ASP A 33 -0.33 6.42 -9.64
CA ASP A 33 0.30 5.72 -10.77
C ASP A 33 -0.58 5.69 -12.02
N GLY A 34 -1.72 6.39 -11.98
CA GLY A 34 -2.73 6.43 -13.04
C GLY A 34 -3.77 5.31 -12.97
N LEU A 35 -3.71 4.43 -11.97
CA LEU A 35 -4.74 3.43 -11.72
C LEU A 35 -5.91 4.00 -10.90
N PRO A 36 -7.12 3.41 -11.03
CA PRO A 36 -8.23 3.70 -10.13
C PRO A 36 -7.85 3.44 -8.68
N VAL A 37 -8.29 4.31 -7.77
CA VAL A 37 -7.94 4.28 -6.36
C VAL A 37 -9.17 4.40 -5.46
N VAL A 38 -9.21 3.65 -4.37
CA VAL A 38 -10.24 3.81 -3.34
C VAL A 38 -9.68 4.69 -2.23
N ALA A 39 -10.41 5.75 -1.83
CA ALA A 39 -9.93 6.65 -0.79
C ALA A 39 -9.64 5.88 0.52
N PRO A 40 -8.41 5.96 1.08
CA PRO A 40 -8.03 5.27 2.31
C PRO A 40 -8.51 6.04 3.54
N THR A 41 -9.83 6.16 3.70
CA THR A 41 -10.44 6.83 4.86
C THR A 41 -10.07 6.13 6.16
N GLN A 42 -10.11 6.87 7.28
CA GLN A 42 -9.80 6.30 8.60
C GLN A 42 -10.67 5.09 8.94
N GLU A 43 -11.95 5.13 8.55
CA GLU A 43 -12.90 4.03 8.73
C GLU A 43 -12.47 2.78 7.96
N ARG A 44 -12.17 2.90 6.67
CA ARG A 44 -11.76 1.77 5.81
C ARG A 44 -10.43 1.18 6.28
N VAL A 45 -9.47 2.03 6.65
CA VAL A 45 -8.19 1.58 7.21
C VAL A 45 -8.38 0.93 8.58
N GLY A 46 -9.27 1.46 9.42
CA GLY A 46 -9.64 0.86 10.70
C GLY A 46 -10.24 -0.53 10.55
N ALA A 47 -11.16 -0.70 9.59
CA ALA A 47 -11.73 -2.00 9.25
C ALA A 47 -10.66 -3.00 8.78
N MET A 48 -9.72 -2.54 7.94
CA MET A 48 -8.58 -3.33 7.47
C MET A 48 -7.67 -3.80 8.62
N LEU A 49 -7.45 -2.94 9.62
CA LEU A 49 -6.62 -3.24 10.79
C LEU A 49 -7.29 -4.18 11.78
N ALA A 50 -8.62 -4.14 11.90
CA ALA A 50 -9.41 -4.99 12.77
C ALA A 50 -8.91 -5.05 14.23
N GLY A 51 -8.41 -3.92 14.76
CA GLY A 51 -7.89 -3.81 16.13
C GLY A 51 -6.48 -4.36 16.34
N LEU A 52 -5.80 -4.85 15.29
CA LEU A 52 -4.39 -5.23 15.35
C LEU A 52 -3.47 -4.02 15.47
N ASP A 53 -2.28 -4.22 16.02
CA ASP A 53 -1.28 -3.15 16.22
C ASP A 53 -0.90 -2.47 14.88
N PRO A 54 -1.27 -1.20 14.65
CA PRO A 54 -1.00 -0.53 13.40
C PRO A 54 0.48 -0.23 13.17
N ASP A 55 1.28 -0.16 14.23
CA ASP A 55 2.70 0.23 14.18
C ASP A 55 3.65 -0.96 14.03
N GLU A 56 3.11 -2.19 14.05
CA GLU A 56 3.90 -3.39 13.80
C GLU A 56 4.59 -3.33 12.42
N VAL A 57 5.91 -3.46 12.41
CA VAL A 57 6.70 -3.56 11.18
C VAL A 57 6.59 -4.97 10.62
N LEU A 58 5.87 -5.14 9.50
CA LEU A 58 5.71 -6.43 8.84
C LEU A 58 6.99 -6.84 8.11
N ALA A 59 7.64 -5.89 7.45
CA ALA A 59 8.92 -6.08 6.76
C ALA A 59 9.68 -4.77 6.61
N VAL A 60 10.99 -4.86 6.38
CA VAL A 60 11.82 -3.74 5.91
C VAL A 60 12.19 -4.02 4.45
N LEU A 61 11.67 -3.22 3.52
CA LEU A 61 11.70 -3.55 2.10
C LEU A 61 12.81 -2.79 1.34
N PRO A 62 13.65 -3.47 0.53
CA PRO A 62 14.56 -2.81 -0.40
C PRO A 62 13.78 -2.12 -1.54
N PRO A 63 14.39 -1.17 -2.29
CA PRO A 63 15.80 -0.77 -2.23
C PRO A 63 16.09 0.27 -1.15
N ARG A 64 15.09 1.06 -0.76
CA ARG A 64 15.22 2.18 0.20
C ARG A 64 15.33 1.73 1.66
N GLY A 65 14.98 0.48 1.97
CA GLY A 65 14.97 -0.03 3.35
C GLY A 65 13.85 0.59 4.17
N GLY A 66 12.72 0.89 3.55
CA GLY A 66 11.56 1.47 4.22
C GLY A 66 10.84 0.44 5.09
N SER A 67 10.39 0.86 6.28
CA SER A 67 9.55 0.05 7.15
C SER A 67 8.14 -0.06 6.60
N ALA A 68 7.74 -1.26 6.17
CA ALA A 68 6.36 -1.57 5.83
C ALA A 68 5.60 -1.90 7.12
N THR A 69 5.05 -0.87 7.77
CA THR A 69 4.17 -1.06 8.93
C THR A 69 2.83 -1.64 8.52
N ARG A 70 2.13 -2.29 9.45
CA ARG A 70 0.78 -2.80 9.21
C ARG A 70 -0.15 -1.68 8.72
N ARG A 71 -0.08 -0.48 9.31
CA ARG A 71 -0.84 0.70 8.86
C ARG A 71 -0.52 1.08 7.41
N ALA A 72 0.76 1.17 7.05
CA ALA A 72 1.16 1.53 5.69
C ALA A 72 0.65 0.49 4.67
N VAL A 73 0.75 -0.80 5.01
CA VAL A 73 0.23 -1.88 4.15
C VAL A 73 -1.30 -1.84 4.06
N ALA A 74 -2.00 -1.56 5.18
CA ALA A 74 -3.45 -1.40 5.19
C ALA A 74 -3.93 -0.24 4.32
N VAL A 75 -3.27 0.92 4.40
CA VAL A 75 -3.57 2.09 3.54
C VAL A 75 -3.42 1.71 2.06
N ASN A 76 -2.32 1.06 1.68
CA ASN A 76 -2.11 0.61 0.29
C ASN A 76 -3.12 -0.45 -0.14
N ALA A 77 -3.50 -1.38 0.74
CA ALA A 77 -4.51 -2.38 0.47
C ALA A 77 -5.89 -1.73 0.23
N VAL A 78 -6.27 -0.74 1.04
CA VAL A 78 -7.51 0.03 0.82
C VAL A 78 -7.44 0.75 -0.52
N MET A 79 -6.35 1.48 -0.81
CA MET A 79 -6.17 2.18 -2.09
C MET A 79 -6.33 1.25 -3.30
N ALA A 80 -5.86 0.01 -3.20
CA ALA A 80 -5.99 -1.02 -4.22
C ALA A 80 -7.38 -1.68 -4.28
N GLY A 81 -8.34 -1.27 -3.44
CA GLY A 81 -9.68 -1.88 -3.38
C GLY A 81 -9.71 -3.28 -2.76
N CYS A 82 -8.72 -3.62 -1.94
CA CYS A 82 -8.65 -4.92 -1.27
C CYS A 82 -9.78 -5.09 -0.24
N PRO A 83 -10.53 -6.20 -0.24
CA PRO A 83 -11.48 -6.50 0.83
C PRO A 83 -10.75 -6.77 2.17
N PRO A 84 -11.28 -6.29 3.32
CA PRO A 84 -10.65 -6.50 4.63
C PRO A 84 -10.38 -7.97 4.97
N GLU A 85 -11.26 -8.88 4.57
CA GLU A 85 -11.12 -10.32 4.79
C GLU A 85 -9.91 -10.93 4.08
N VAL A 86 -9.39 -10.29 3.03
CA VAL A 86 -8.19 -10.72 2.29
C VAL A 86 -6.91 -10.13 2.89
N PHE A 87 -7.00 -9.11 3.74
CA PHE A 87 -5.84 -8.41 4.30
C PHE A 87 -4.81 -9.30 5.00
N PRO A 88 -5.19 -10.34 5.77
CA PRO A 88 -4.22 -11.22 6.42
C PRO A 88 -3.28 -11.89 5.40
N VAL A 89 -3.79 -12.22 4.22
CA VAL A 89 -2.99 -12.75 3.10
C VAL A 89 -2.01 -11.71 2.59
N VAL A 90 -2.45 -10.45 2.39
CA VAL A 90 -1.59 -9.35 1.94
C VAL A 90 -0.48 -9.09 2.95
N ALA A 91 -0.81 -9.00 4.24
CA ALA A 91 0.17 -8.81 5.30
C ALA A 91 1.21 -9.95 5.32
N THR A 92 0.76 -11.19 5.14
CA THR A 92 1.63 -12.37 5.08
C THR A 92 2.52 -12.36 3.84
N ALA A 93 1.97 -11.99 2.68
CA ALA A 93 2.74 -11.81 1.45
C ALA A 93 3.83 -10.76 1.64
N VAL A 94 3.54 -9.60 2.23
CA VAL A 94 4.55 -8.56 2.51
C VAL A 94 5.68 -9.08 3.40
N ARG A 95 5.38 -9.88 4.43
CA ARG A 95 6.42 -10.54 5.25
C ARG A 95 7.29 -11.46 4.40
N ALA A 96 6.68 -12.26 3.54
CA ALA A 96 7.40 -13.17 2.65
C ALA A 96 8.30 -12.41 1.66
N LEU A 97 7.82 -11.28 1.12
CA LEU A 97 8.59 -10.41 0.23
C LEU A 97 9.83 -9.82 0.92
N GLY A 98 9.78 -9.62 2.24
CA GLY A 98 10.93 -9.19 3.05
C GLY A 98 12.02 -10.25 3.23
N GLN A 99 11.77 -11.52 2.86
CA GLN A 99 12.77 -12.58 3.02
C GLN A 99 13.90 -12.44 2.00
N GLN A 100 15.15 -12.47 2.49
CA GLN A 100 16.35 -12.32 1.65
C GLN A 100 16.44 -13.34 0.52
N ARG A 101 15.87 -14.55 0.70
CA ARG A 101 15.85 -15.61 -0.31
C ARG A 101 15.14 -15.21 -1.60
N LEU A 102 14.18 -14.28 -1.54
CA LEU A 102 13.47 -13.79 -2.72
C LEU A 102 14.31 -12.80 -3.54
N ASN A 103 15.35 -12.21 -2.95
CA ASN A 103 16.16 -11.14 -3.57
C ASN A 103 15.29 -9.99 -4.14
N LEU A 104 14.36 -9.46 -3.33
CA LEU A 104 13.47 -8.37 -3.75
C LEU A 104 14.25 -7.11 -4.20
N ARG A 105 15.48 -6.90 -3.71
CA ARG A 105 16.35 -5.82 -4.18
C ARG A 105 16.64 -5.95 -5.69
N GLY A 106 16.96 -7.16 -6.16
CA GLY A 106 17.19 -7.40 -7.58
C GLY A 106 15.93 -7.18 -8.42
N VAL A 107 14.77 -7.62 -7.91
CA VAL A 107 13.47 -7.41 -8.55
C VAL A 107 13.12 -5.93 -8.67
N ASN A 108 13.29 -5.14 -7.59
CA ASN A 108 12.92 -3.72 -7.59
C ASN A 108 13.94 -2.82 -8.31
N ALA A 109 15.14 -3.30 -8.61
CA ALA A 109 16.21 -2.53 -9.26
C ALA A 109 16.31 -2.79 -10.78
N THR A 110 15.47 -3.66 -11.34
CA THR A 110 15.46 -3.95 -12.77
C THR A 110 14.75 -2.85 -13.56
N THR A 111 15.16 -2.66 -14.82
CA THR A 111 14.47 -1.80 -15.80
C THR A 111 13.34 -2.53 -16.55
N HIS A 112 13.24 -3.86 -16.38
CA HIS A 112 12.14 -4.64 -16.93
C HIS A 112 10.91 -4.59 -15.99
N PRO A 113 9.67 -4.52 -16.49
CA PRO A 113 8.48 -4.57 -15.63
C PRO A 113 8.35 -5.98 -15.02
N VAL A 114 8.70 -6.11 -13.74
CA VAL A 114 8.56 -7.35 -12.97
C VAL A 114 7.81 -7.05 -11.69
N ALA A 115 6.88 -7.93 -11.34
CA ALA A 115 6.17 -7.89 -10.07
C ALA A 115 6.15 -9.30 -9.43
N PRO A 116 6.25 -9.41 -8.10
CA PRO A 116 6.01 -10.68 -7.43
C PRO A 116 4.57 -11.15 -7.64
N LEU A 117 4.41 -12.39 -8.13
CA LEU A 117 3.11 -13.08 -8.14
C LEU A 117 2.97 -13.90 -6.86
N VAL A 118 1.87 -13.71 -6.14
CA VAL A 118 1.51 -14.51 -4.97
C VAL A 118 0.38 -15.45 -5.37
N ILE A 119 0.59 -16.76 -5.17
CA ILE A 119 -0.41 -17.78 -5.39
C ILE A 119 -0.77 -18.35 -4.02
N VAL A 120 -2.06 -18.32 -3.69
CA VAL A 120 -2.60 -18.82 -2.42
C VAL A 120 -3.60 -19.93 -2.72
N HIS A 121 -3.53 -21.01 -1.96
CA HIS A 121 -4.42 -22.15 -2.08
C HIS A 121 -4.63 -22.79 -0.71
N GLY A 122 -5.86 -23.22 -0.44
CA GLY A 122 -6.27 -23.84 0.81
C GLY A 122 -7.62 -23.31 1.28
N ASP A 123 -8.12 -23.91 2.36
CA ASP A 123 -9.31 -23.42 3.04
C ASP A 123 -9.01 -22.11 3.77
N ALA A 124 -10.03 -21.25 3.89
CA ALA A 124 -9.96 -19.98 4.60
C ALA A 124 -10.04 -20.17 6.12
#